data_AF-A0A4V2S2V8-F1
#
_entry.id   AF-A0A4V2S2V8-F1
#
_cell.length_a   1.000
_cell.length_b   1.000
_cell.length_c   1.000
_cell.angle_alpha   90.00
_cell.angle_beta   90.00
_cell.angle_gamma   90.00
#
_symmetry.space_group_name_H-M   'P 1'
#
loop_
_entity.id
_entity.type
_entity.pdbx_description
1 polymer ?
#
loop_
_entity_poly.entity_id
_entity_poly.type
_entity_poly.pdbx_seq_one_letter_code
_entity_poly.pdbx_strand_id
1 'polypeptide(L)'
;MRFARSLQDFRVVALACLCALPVVRTHAQSHWPDQNFHDGFEGIGGGPATDADASRFLAQATFGATLEEIAHLRAVGYEAWLAEQFARAPSKQVPYLDWVQGLSCPGDDEYCNEVAEWSGTRLQAWTINSVGTPDPSRSQQVPTDQLRQRVAFALSEIFVVSNSNGTLAQQPWALASFYDMLAADAFGNYRTLLEDVTKHPAMGVFLSSIQNQKADPDENIHPDENYAREINQLFSIGLVQLNLDGTPKLVGGQPVPTYGQETVRGFAAVFTGWDFNSIGCSIDYQDGMPLCCDNPDNPWQYFYCGPANADDPAWQRPMEPVEYWHDDTTDKQLLDYPGVALPGGVLLHGGTAQAELTAALDNVFNHPNVGPFIAIRLIQRLVTSNPTPAYVQRVARVFNDDGSAAHVRGNLKAVVKAILLDPEARYGQWQKPDTFGKLREPLLRITQLWRAMASRTPTGNPVYSGRPANLDTWPPIVEQIGEAPLYSPTVFNFFKPDFAQPGEVRTRGLVSPEFQILGDTTSTAMPNYLFHQVFCNYTASDACWDADDPQTLQVNEARDAPLAASNPAALVDRYDVLMMGGQMSPFMRNVIVTRLLAMDADDYDDIGRARVQEALYLVFNSPEYSIQK
;
A
#
# COMPACT_ATOMS: atom_id res chain seq x y z
N MET A 1 86.96 -42.68 41.12
CA MET A 1 87.72 -41.57 41.73
C MET A 1 86.90 -40.30 41.61
N ARG A 2 86.64 -39.64 42.76
CA ARG A 2 86.42 -38.19 43.03
C ARG A 2 85.61 -37.37 41.99
N PHE A 3 84.37 -36.96 42.28
CA PHE A 3 83.93 -35.79 43.07
C PHE A 3 84.52 -34.43 42.63
N ALA A 4 83.66 -33.54 42.12
CA ALA A 4 83.23 -32.25 42.72
C ALA A 4 82.79 -31.23 41.62
N ARG A 5 81.51 -30.84 41.57
CA ARG A 5 80.90 -29.54 42.03
C ARG A 5 81.12 -28.37 41.04
N SER A 6 80.17 -27.49 40.71
CA SER A 6 78.79 -27.21 41.18
C SER A 6 78.09 -26.12 40.33
N LEU A 7 76.74 -26.16 40.29
CA LEU A 7 75.74 -25.06 40.25
C LEU A 7 75.75 -24.12 39.01
N GLN A 8 74.67 -23.63 38.41
CA GLN A 8 73.19 -23.61 38.55
C GLN A 8 72.68 -23.30 37.12
N ASP A 9 71.62 -23.91 36.60
CA ASP A 9 70.29 -23.29 36.65
C ASP A 9 69.17 -24.28 36.30
N PHE A 10 68.08 -24.19 37.04
CA PHE A 10 66.82 -24.89 36.87
C PHE A 10 65.98 -24.23 35.76
N ARG A 11 65.34 -25.03 34.90
CA ARG A 11 63.86 -25.08 34.79
C ARG A 11 63.37 -26.25 33.94
N VAL A 12 62.24 -26.77 34.39
CA VAL A 12 61.59 -28.05 34.09
C VAL A 12 60.98 -28.08 32.68
N VAL A 13 61.18 -29.20 31.98
CA VAL A 13 60.50 -29.56 30.72
C VAL A 13 59.15 -30.19 31.06
N ALA A 14 58.06 -29.61 30.53
CA ALA A 14 56.72 -30.19 30.58
C ALA A 14 56.36 -30.77 29.20
N LEU A 15 55.99 -32.05 29.19
CA LEU A 15 55.41 -32.80 28.07
C LEU A 15 54.03 -32.23 27.73
N ALA A 16 53.75 -31.98 26.44
CA ALA A 16 52.41 -31.67 25.96
C ALA A 16 51.97 -32.70 24.89
N CYS A 17 50.79 -33.28 25.11
CA CYS A 17 50.12 -34.25 24.25
C CYS A 17 49.77 -33.66 22.87
N LEU A 18 50.03 -34.43 21.82
CA LEU A 18 49.52 -34.21 20.46
C LEU A 18 48.05 -34.63 20.38
N CYS A 19 47.13 -33.66 20.26
CA CYS A 19 45.77 -33.88 19.80
C CYS A 19 45.69 -33.55 18.30
N ALA A 20 45.30 -34.52 17.49
CA ALA A 20 44.95 -34.31 16.09
C ALA A 20 43.65 -33.50 16.00
N LEU A 21 43.70 -32.33 15.38
CA LEU A 21 42.52 -31.51 15.07
C LEU A 21 41.85 -32.04 13.78
N PRO A 22 40.53 -32.23 13.74
CA PRO A 22 39.84 -32.50 12.49
C PRO A 22 39.76 -31.22 11.66
N VAL A 23 40.06 -31.34 10.36
CA VAL A 23 39.77 -30.32 9.35
C VAL A 23 38.26 -30.14 9.28
N VAL A 24 37.75 -29.04 9.85
CA VAL A 24 36.36 -28.62 9.67
C VAL A 24 36.24 -28.08 8.25
N ARG A 25 35.66 -28.88 7.35
CA ARG A 25 35.08 -28.36 6.12
C ARG A 25 33.87 -27.52 6.52
N THR A 26 33.95 -26.20 6.35
CA THR A 26 32.81 -25.30 6.46
C THR A 26 31.79 -25.71 5.40
N HIS A 27 30.79 -26.48 5.82
CA HIS A 27 29.60 -26.74 5.03
C HIS A 27 28.81 -25.43 5.00
N ALA A 28 28.29 -25.10 3.82
CA ALA A 28 27.34 -24.00 3.64
C ALA A 28 26.24 -24.11 4.70
N GLN A 29 26.03 -23.06 5.49
CA GLN A 29 24.93 -22.98 6.43
C GLN A 29 23.64 -23.13 5.62
N SER A 30 22.94 -24.25 5.80
CA SER A 30 21.59 -24.42 5.31
C SER A 30 20.70 -23.38 5.99
N HIS A 31 19.91 -22.62 5.22
CA HIS A 31 18.87 -21.69 5.69
C HIS A 31 17.69 -22.38 6.42
N TRP A 32 17.92 -23.57 6.96
CA TRP A 32 16.97 -24.27 7.83
C TRP A 32 17.21 -23.80 9.27
N PRO A 33 16.17 -23.56 10.07
CA PRO A 33 16.33 -23.53 11.51
C PRO A 33 16.95 -24.87 11.94
N ASP A 34 18.00 -24.82 12.75
CA ASP A 34 18.78 -25.99 13.21
C ASP A 34 17.86 -27.14 13.65
N GLN A 35 18.13 -28.34 13.16
CA GLN A 35 17.33 -29.56 13.45
C GLN A 35 17.32 -30.01 14.92
N ASN A 36 17.97 -29.26 15.83
CA ASN A 36 18.19 -29.68 17.22
C ASN A 36 17.56 -28.79 18.29
N PHE A 37 16.74 -27.78 17.94
CA PHE A 37 15.90 -27.07 18.92
C PHE A 37 14.48 -26.78 18.37
N HIS A 38 13.54 -27.60 18.86
CA HIS A 38 12.11 -27.37 19.11
C HIS A 38 11.15 -26.98 17.95
N ASP A 39 10.61 -28.02 17.33
CA ASP A 39 9.22 -28.20 16.88
C ASP A 39 8.56 -27.16 15.94
N GLY A 40 9.21 -26.11 15.44
CA GLY A 40 8.52 -25.12 14.60
C GLY A 40 7.31 -24.47 15.30
N PHE A 41 7.33 -24.46 16.64
CA PHE A 41 6.27 -24.00 17.55
C PHE A 41 6.77 -22.90 18.50
N GLU A 42 7.87 -22.21 18.20
CA GLU A 42 8.02 -20.84 18.68
C GLU A 42 6.90 -20.03 17.99
N GLY A 43 5.73 -20.03 18.64
CA GLY A 43 4.51 -19.54 18.04
C GLY A 43 4.67 -18.08 17.63
N ILE A 44 3.82 -17.62 16.72
CA ILE A 44 3.70 -16.21 16.33
C ILE A 44 3.70 -15.25 17.55
N GLY A 45 3.29 -15.72 18.73
CA GLY A 45 3.36 -14.99 19.99
C GLY A 45 4.76 -14.64 20.52
N GLY A 46 5.84 -15.27 20.03
CA GLY A 46 7.23 -14.97 20.42
C GLY A 46 7.86 -13.78 19.66
N GLY A 47 7.23 -13.31 18.58
CA GLY A 47 7.82 -12.30 17.69
C GLY A 47 8.73 -12.89 16.61
N PRO A 48 9.42 -12.05 15.82
CA PRO A 48 10.36 -12.53 14.80
C PRO A 48 11.56 -13.21 15.47
N ALA A 49 12.00 -14.38 14.99
CA ALA A 49 13.16 -15.10 15.52
C ALA A 49 14.50 -14.48 15.09
N THR A 50 14.51 -13.84 13.91
CA THR A 50 15.70 -13.22 13.30
C THR A 50 15.39 -11.82 12.76
N ASP A 51 16.43 -11.05 12.50
CA ASP A 51 16.30 -9.73 11.84
C ASP A 51 15.73 -9.86 10.43
N ALA A 52 15.99 -11.00 9.75
CA ALA A 52 15.38 -11.37 8.48
C ALA A 52 13.86 -11.57 8.60
N ASP A 53 13.38 -12.26 9.65
CA ASP A 53 11.94 -12.42 9.92
C ASP A 53 11.27 -11.08 10.24
N ALA A 54 11.97 -10.20 10.94
CA ALA A 54 11.50 -8.86 11.26
C ALA A 54 11.39 -8.00 9.99
N SER A 55 12.44 -7.99 9.16
CA SER A 55 12.47 -7.27 7.88
C SER A 55 11.35 -7.73 6.93
N ARG A 56 11.16 -9.05 6.82
CA ARG A 56 10.09 -9.63 5.98
C ARG A 56 8.68 -9.26 6.47
N PHE A 57 8.45 -9.30 7.78
CA PHE A 57 7.20 -8.80 8.35
C PHE A 57 6.98 -7.33 8.03
N LEU A 58 8.01 -6.49 8.23
CA LEU A 58 7.93 -5.06 7.94
C LEU A 58 7.71 -4.80 6.45
N ALA A 59 8.31 -5.56 5.54
CA ALA A 59 8.04 -5.42 4.11
C ALA A 59 6.57 -5.64 3.73
N GLN A 60 5.84 -6.48 4.48
CA GLN A 60 4.42 -6.73 4.29
C GLN A 60 3.53 -5.73 5.06
N ALA A 61 4.03 -5.24 6.21
CA ALA A 61 3.30 -4.37 7.12
C ALA A 61 3.57 -2.87 6.91
N THR A 62 4.60 -2.48 6.16
CA THR A 62 5.03 -1.11 5.88
C THR A 62 5.42 -0.96 4.41
N PHE A 63 5.99 0.19 4.03
CA PHE A 63 6.58 0.42 2.71
C PHE A 63 8.05 -0.06 2.61
N GLY A 64 8.55 -0.81 3.60
CA GLY A 64 9.94 -1.26 3.69
C GLY A 64 10.49 -1.09 5.11
N ALA A 65 11.41 -1.97 5.49
CA ALA A 65 12.02 -1.93 6.82
C ALA A 65 13.13 -0.87 6.91
N THR A 66 13.29 -0.26 8.09
CA THR A 66 14.54 0.41 8.49
C THR A 66 15.31 -0.44 9.50
N LEU A 67 16.60 -0.11 9.71
CA LEU A 67 17.42 -0.78 10.72
C LEU A 67 16.84 -0.61 12.14
N GLU A 68 16.31 0.58 12.43
CA GLU A 68 15.68 0.92 13.72
C GLU A 68 14.37 0.16 13.91
N GLU A 69 13.54 0.05 12.86
CA GLU A 69 12.28 -0.69 12.93
C GLU A 69 12.50 -2.20 13.10
N ILE A 70 13.52 -2.77 12.45
CA ILE A 70 13.93 -4.17 12.65
C ILE A 70 14.32 -4.39 14.11
N ALA A 71 15.21 -3.54 14.64
CA ALA A 71 15.67 -3.65 16.03
C ALA A 71 14.51 -3.50 17.03
N HIS A 72 13.60 -2.54 16.79
CA HIS A 72 12.43 -2.33 17.63
C HIS A 72 11.48 -3.52 17.61
N LEU A 73 11.13 -4.02 16.42
CA LEU A 73 10.24 -5.17 16.27
C LEU A 73 10.84 -6.44 16.90
N ARG A 74 12.17 -6.64 16.82
CA ARG A 74 12.88 -7.72 17.51
C ARG A 74 12.79 -7.61 19.02
N ALA A 75 12.76 -6.40 19.56
CA ALA A 75 12.68 -6.15 20.99
C ALA A 75 11.25 -6.33 21.55
N VAL A 76 10.22 -5.88 20.82
CA VAL A 76 8.84 -5.85 21.33
C VAL A 76 7.96 -7.01 20.84
N GLY A 77 8.33 -7.65 19.72
CA GLY A 77 7.55 -8.71 19.10
C GLY A 77 6.36 -8.20 18.27
N TYR A 78 5.74 -9.10 17.49
CA TYR A 78 4.70 -8.73 16.52
C TYR A 78 3.47 -8.09 17.16
N GLU A 79 2.99 -8.66 18.27
CA GLU A 79 1.76 -8.23 18.94
C GLU A 79 1.87 -6.81 19.52
N ALA A 80 2.97 -6.52 20.21
CA ALA A 80 3.21 -5.19 20.78
C ALA A 80 3.43 -4.15 19.68
N TRP A 81 4.20 -4.49 18.64
CA TRP A 81 4.41 -3.59 17.51
C TRP A 81 3.08 -3.26 16.80
N LEU A 82 2.23 -4.27 16.55
CA LEU A 82 0.91 -4.06 15.98
C LEU A 82 0.04 -3.18 16.88
N ALA A 83 0.04 -3.41 18.19
CA ALA A 83 -0.68 -2.56 19.14
C ALA A 83 -0.22 -1.10 19.09
N GLU A 84 1.08 -0.85 19.00
CA GLU A 84 1.63 0.49 18.83
C GLU A 84 1.16 1.13 17.52
N GLN A 85 1.21 0.41 16.40
CA GLN A 85 0.77 0.89 15.09
C GLN A 85 -0.72 1.20 15.05
N PHE A 86 -1.56 0.34 15.65
CA PHE A 86 -3.00 0.58 15.75
C PHE A 86 -3.34 1.80 16.62
N ALA A 87 -2.46 2.17 17.56
CA ALA A 87 -2.64 3.33 18.43
C ALA A 87 -2.15 4.65 17.81
N ARG A 88 -1.39 4.61 16.70
CA ARG A 88 -0.93 5.83 16.02
C ARG A 88 -2.10 6.57 15.37
N ALA A 89 -2.13 7.87 15.57
CA ALA A 89 -3.04 8.76 14.87
C ALA A 89 -2.72 8.74 13.36
N PRO A 90 -3.74 8.89 12.48
CA PRO A 90 -3.52 8.95 11.04
C PRO A 90 -2.70 10.17 10.67
N SER A 91 -1.61 9.96 9.93
CA SER A 91 -0.98 11.03 9.16
C SER A 91 -1.86 11.37 7.96
N LYS A 92 -2.15 12.66 7.80
CA LYS A 92 -3.10 13.18 6.79
C LYS A 92 -2.37 13.98 5.71
N GLN A 93 -2.94 14.02 4.50
CA GLN A 93 -2.44 14.74 3.34
C GLN A 93 -3.06 16.13 3.23
N VAL A 94 -4.36 16.30 3.52
CA VAL A 94 -5.03 17.62 3.40
C VAL A 94 -4.32 18.72 4.21
N PRO A 95 -3.93 18.52 5.48
CA PRO A 95 -3.21 19.55 6.23
C PRO A 95 -1.86 19.96 5.62
N TYR A 96 -1.21 19.05 4.88
CA TYR A 96 0.03 19.38 4.16
C TYR A 96 -0.25 20.26 2.95
N LEU A 97 -1.32 19.98 2.19
CA LEU A 97 -1.77 20.82 1.07
C LEU A 97 -2.12 22.23 1.57
N ASP A 98 -2.92 22.34 2.63
CA ASP A 98 -3.29 23.62 3.24
C ASP A 98 -2.06 24.40 3.72
N TRP A 99 -1.07 23.69 4.27
CA TRP A 99 0.20 24.28 4.68
C TRP A 99 0.98 24.84 3.48
N VAL A 100 1.09 24.08 2.38
CA VAL A 100 1.74 24.56 1.14
C VAL A 100 1.03 25.79 0.59
N GLN A 101 -0.30 25.76 0.49
CA GLN A 101 -1.11 26.89 0.02
C GLN A 101 -0.89 28.15 0.87
N GLY A 102 -0.68 27.98 2.18
CA GLY A 102 -0.40 29.06 3.13
C GLY A 102 1.03 29.60 3.13
N LEU A 103 1.95 29.02 2.34
CA LEU A 103 3.34 29.51 2.28
C LEU A 103 3.42 30.90 1.65
N SER A 104 4.39 31.68 2.13
CA SER A 104 4.78 32.95 1.53
C SER A 104 6.03 32.74 0.69
N CYS A 105 5.93 32.96 -0.61
CA CYS A 105 7.04 32.69 -1.50
C CYS A 105 8.08 33.83 -1.54
N PRO A 106 9.37 33.54 -1.37
CA PRO A 106 10.42 34.55 -1.40
C PRO A 106 10.86 34.90 -2.83
N GLY A 107 11.01 36.20 -3.11
CA GLY A 107 11.65 36.68 -4.34
C GLY A 107 10.84 36.39 -5.61
N ASP A 108 11.49 35.80 -6.61
CA ASP A 108 10.94 35.54 -7.96
C ASP A 108 10.24 34.17 -8.08
N ASP A 109 10.18 33.38 -7.00
CA ASP A 109 9.54 32.07 -6.99
C ASP A 109 8.03 32.20 -6.77
N GLU A 110 7.25 32.37 -7.83
CA GLU A 110 5.81 32.62 -7.72
C GLU A 110 4.98 31.35 -7.42
N TYR A 111 5.58 30.16 -7.50
CA TYR A 111 4.85 28.88 -7.50
C TYR A 111 5.08 28.01 -6.26
N CYS A 112 5.87 28.49 -5.29
CA CYS A 112 6.24 27.70 -4.12
C CYS A 112 5.05 27.23 -3.25
N ASN A 113 3.94 27.97 -3.30
CA ASN A 113 2.70 27.73 -2.57
C ASN A 113 1.61 27.12 -3.47
N GLU A 114 1.94 26.74 -4.71
CA GLU A 114 0.98 26.20 -5.65
C GLU A 114 0.56 24.77 -5.25
N VAL A 115 -0.76 24.57 -5.19
CA VAL A 115 -1.37 23.25 -4.98
C VAL A 115 -2.22 22.94 -6.19
N ALA A 116 -1.60 22.26 -7.13
CA ALA A 116 -2.23 21.75 -8.35
C ALA A 116 -1.68 20.35 -8.63
N GLU A 117 -2.30 19.63 -9.57
CA GLU A 117 -1.83 18.29 -9.91
C GLU A 117 -0.40 18.32 -10.45
N TRP A 118 -0.05 19.30 -11.28
CA TRP A 118 1.30 19.45 -11.83
C TRP A 118 2.34 19.85 -10.78
N SER A 119 1.95 20.48 -9.66
CA SER A 119 2.91 20.89 -8.62
C SER A 119 3.40 19.73 -7.75
N GLY A 120 2.78 18.56 -7.84
CA GLY A 120 3.22 17.35 -7.15
C GLY A 120 3.00 17.38 -5.63
N THR A 121 2.34 18.41 -5.09
CA THR A 121 2.13 18.59 -3.64
C THR A 121 1.45 17.38 -2.98
N ARG A 122 0.50 16.74 -3.67
CA ARG A 122 -0.13 15.49 -3.20
C ARG A 122 0.87 14.33 -3.13
N LEU A 123 1.74 14.20 -4.14
CA LEU A 123 2.78 13.18 -4.17
C LEU A 123 3.85 13.41 -3.11
N GLN A 124 4.18 14.67 -2.80
CA GLN A 124 5.03 15.04 -1.65
C GLN A 124 4.40 14.54 -0.33
N ALA A 125 3.12 14.85 -0.08
CA ALA A 125 2.41 14.43 1.14
C ALA A 125 2.36 12.90 1.27
N TRP A 126 2.05 12.19 0.18
CA TRP A 126 2.05 10.73 0.15
C TRP A 126 3.45 10.16 0.40
N THR A 127 4.49 10.75 -0.20
CA THR A 127 5.89 10.32 -0.01
C THR A 127 6.34 10.52 1.44
N ILE A 128 6.00 11.64 2.06
CA ILE A 128 6.30 11.91 3.48
C ILE A 128 5.69 10.83 4.38
N ASN A 129 4.41 10.53 4.17
CA ASN A 129 3.67 9.56 4.99
C ASN A 129 4.14 8.11 4.75
N SER A 130 4.39 7.72 3.51
CA SER A 130 4.84 6.36 3.16
C SER A 130 6.31 6.12 3.53
N VAL A 131 7.21 7.05 3.23
CA VAL A 131 8.64 6.92 3.50
C VAL A 131 8.99 7.25 4.97
N GLY A 132 8.17 8.01 5.67
CA GLY A 132 8.49 8.44 7.04
C GLY A 132 9.66 9.44 7.04
N THR A 133 9.55 10.48 6.21
CA THR A 133 10.48 11.62 6.24
C THR A 133 9.97 12.70 7.21
N PRO A 134 10.83 13.60 7.69
CA PRO A 134 10.39 14.78 8.43
C PRO A 134 9.34 15.58 7.64
N ASP A 135 8.24 15.96 8.29
CA ASP A 135 7.17 16.73 7.66
C ASP A 135 7.23 18.20 8.08
N PRO A 136 7.51 19.14 7.16
CA PRO A 136 7.59 20.57 7.48
C PRO A 136 6.25 21.15 7.95
N SER A 137 5.11 20.64 7.49
CA SER A 137 3.77 21.08 7.94
C SER A 137 3.50 20.69 9.41
N ARG A 138 4.25 19.72 9.95
CA ARG A 138 4.13 19.22 11.33
C ARG A 138 5.39 19.50 12.16
N SER A 139 6.05 20.64 11.93
CA SER A 139 7.27 21.02 12.68
C SER A 139 8.36 19.94 12.62
N GLN A 140 8.55 19.33 11.45
CA GLN A 140 9.52 18.28 11.17
C GLN A 140 9.27 16.96 11.93
N GLN A 141 8.06 16.74 12.45
CA GLN A 141 7.69 15.44 13.01
C GLN A 141 7.64 14.37 11.92
N VAL A 142 8.14 13.18 12.24
CA VAL A 142 8.14 12.03 11.31
C VAL A 142 6.85 11.23 11.47
N PRO A 143 6.12 10.91 10.38
CA PRO A 143 4.99 9.97 10.39
C PRO A 143 5.40 8.60 10.93
N THR A 144 4.63 8.05 11.88
CA THR A 144 4.94 6.77 12.54
C THR A 144 3.84 5.71 12.38
N ASP A 145 2.78 6.00 11.62
CA ASP A 145 1.62 5.14 11.35
C ASP A 145 1.79 4.28 10.09
N GLN A 146 2.97 3.68 9.91
CA GLN A 146 3.35 2.95 8.69
C GLN A 146 2.38 1.85 8.29
N LEU A 147 1.88 1.07 9.25
CA LEU A 147 0.87 0.05 8.96
C LEU A 147 -0.42 0.64 8.42
N ARG A 148 -0.83 1.79 8.95
CA ARG A 148 -2.06 2.46 8.53
C ARG A 148 -1.93 2.95 7.10
N GLN A 149 -0.81 3.58 6.78
CA GLN A 149 -0.52 4.06 5.42
C GLN A 149 -0.42 2.89 4.42
N ARG A 150 0.18 1.76 4.84
CA ARG A 150 0.28 0.56 4.02
C ARG A 150 -1.07 -0.08 3.73
N VAL A 151 -1.97 -0.11 4.72
CA VAL A 151 -3.35 -0.58 4.55
C VAL A 151 -4.18 0.41 3.73
N ALA A 152 -4.05 1.72 3.96
CA ALA A 152 -4.71 2.75 3.15
C ALA A 152 -4.34 2.63 1.67
N PHE A 153 -3.06 2.39 1.36
CA PHE A 153 -2.61 2.14 -0.02
C PHE A 153 -3.28 0.88 -0.60
N ALA A 154 -3.30 -0.24 0.15
CA ALA A 154 -4.00 -1.45 -0.27
C ALA A 154 -5.53 -1.24 -0.47
N LEU A 155 -6.15 -0.38 0.33
CA LEU A 155 -7.56 -0.01 0.18
C LEU A 155 -7.77 0.90 -1.04
N SER A 156 -6.83 1.79 -1.37
CA SER A 156 -6.91 2.64 -2.57
C SER A 156 -6.85 1.85 -3.88
N GLU A 157 -6.27 0.65 -3.83
CA GLU A 157 -6.25 -0.32 -4.93
C GLU A 157 -7.54 -1.16 -5.04
N ILE A 158 -8.42 -1.08 -4.04
CA ILE A 158 -9.74 -1.72 -4.03
C ILE A 158 -10.82 -0.69 -4.33
N PHE A 159 -10.82 0.43 -3.60
CA PHE A 159 -11.74 1.56 -3.75
C PHE A 159 -11.10 2.62 -4.66
N VAL A 160 -11.09 2.32 -5.95
CA VAL A 160 -10.32 3.09 -6.92
C VAL A 160 -10.99 4.44 -7.22
N VAL A 161 -10.24 5.52 -7.00
CA VAL A 161 -10.42 6.83 -7.66
C VAL A 161 -9.12 7.19 -8.37
N SER A 162 -9.19 8.03 -9.40
CA SER A 162 -8.00 8.36 -10.18
C SER A 162 -8.00 9.77 -10.75
N ASN A 163 -6.84 10.41 -10.66
CA ASN A 163 -6.54 11.68 -11.32
C ASN A 163 -5.96 11.52 -12.74
N SER A 164 -5.80 10.28 -13.22
CA SER A 164 -5.58 10.01 -14.64
C SER A 164 -6.85 10.26 -15.47
N ASN A 165 -8.02 10.29 -14.83
CA ASN A 165 -9.29 10.67 -15.44
C ASN A 165 -9.46 12.20 -15.38
N GLY A 166 -9.96 12.81 -16.47
CA GLY A 166 -10.19 14.25 -16.57
C GLY A 166 -11.12 14.83 -15.49
N THR A 167 -11.99 14.05 -14.85
CA THR A 167 -12.92 14.55 -13.82
C THR A 167 -12.27 14.89 -12.48
N LEU A 168 -11.17 14.20 -12.10
CA LEU A 168 -10.43 14.46 -10.85
C LEU A 168 -9.00 14.98 -11.09
N ALA A 169 -8.56 15.08 -12.34
CA ALA A 169 -7.20 15.50 -12.70
C ALA A 169 -6.75 16.85 -12.11
N GLN A 170 -7.68 17.72 -11.73
CA GLN A 170 -7.40 19.04 -11.14
C GLN A 170 -7.97 19.21 -9.73
N GLN A 171 -8.18 18.10 -9.01
CA GLN A 171 -8.84 18.09 -7.70
C GLN A 171 -7.92 17.49 -6.62
N PRO A 172 -6.75 18.11 -6.32
CA PRO A 172 -5.78 17.56 -5.37
C PRO A 172 -6.34 17.38 -3.95
N TRP A 173 -7.19 18.29 -3.46
CA TRP A 173 -7.83 18.13 -2.15
C TRP A 173 -8.85 17.00 -2.11
N ALA A 174 -9.59 16.76 -3.20
CA ALA A 174 -10.53 15.65 -3.28
C ALA A 174 -9.83 14.29 -3.17
N LEU A 175 -8.66 14.16 -3.81
CA LEU A 175 -7.85 12.95 -3.77
C LEU A 175 -7.14 12.79 -2.42
N ALA A 176 -6.61 13.88 -1.87
CA ALA A 176 -5.99 13.89 -0.56
C ALA A 176 -7.00 13.55 0.54
N SER A 177 -8.22 14.12 0.50
CA SER A 177 -9.28 13.83 1.46
C SER A 177 -9.77 12.39 1.34
N PHE A 178 -9.87 11.85 0.12
CA PHE A 178 -10.21 10.45 -0.10
C PHE A 178 -9.17 9.52 0.52
N TYR A 179 -7.89 9.78 0.31
CA TYR A 179 -6.82 8.99 0.93
C TYR A 179 -6.81 9.12 2.46
N ASP A 180 -7.08 10.32 2.99
CA ASP A 180 -7.17 10.57 4.43
C ASP A 180 -8.32 9.80 5.08
N MET A 181 -9.46 9.68 4.38
CA MET A 181 -10.58 8.83 4.80
C MET A 181 -10.16 7.35 4.83
N LEU A 182 -9.53 6.84 3.77
CA LEU A 182 -9.01 5.46 3.76
C LEU A 182 -8.01 5.19 4.89
N ALA A 183 -7.15 6.16 5.21
CA ALA A 183 -6.21 6.04 6.33
C ALA A 183 -6.90 6.07 7.70
N ALA A 184 -7.93 6.90 7.88
CA ALA A 184 -8.73 6.93 9.09
C ALA A 184 -9.42 5.57 9.33
N ASP A 185 -10.00 5.00 8.27
CA ASP A 185 -10.79 3.78 8.31
C ASP A 185 -10.00 2.48 8.16
N ALA A 186 -8.70 2.55 7.89
CA ALA A 186 -7.81 1.39 7.72
C ALA A 186 -7.92 0.34 8.85
N PHE A 187 -8.28 0.76 10.06
CA PHE A 187 -8.46 -0.10 11.24
C PHE A 187 -9.88 -0.06 11.82
N GLY A 188 -10.83 0.54 11.11
CA GLY A 188 -12.21 0.72 11.51
C GLY A 188 -13.08 -0.51 11.22
N ASN A 189 -14.36 -0.26 10.91
CA ASN A 189 -15.29 -1.28 10.47
C ASN A 189 -15.53 -1.18 8.96
N TYR A 190 -15.52 -2.31 8.25
CA TYR A 190 -15.73 -2.35 6.82
C TYR A 190 -17.09 -1.76 6.39
N ARG A 191 -18.14 -1.88 7.20
CA ARG A 191 -19.44 -1.26 6.91
C ARG A 191 -19.37 0.27 6.93
N THR A 192 -18.61 0.84 7.86
CA THR A 192 -18.36 2.28 7.94
C THR A 192 -17.54 2.74 6.73
N LEU A 193 -16.43 2.03 6.45
CA LEU A 193 -15.59 2.31 5.29
C LEU A 193 -16.38 2.29 3.98
N LEU A 194 -17.29 1.32 3.80
CA LEU A 194 -18.10 1.24 2.59
C LEU A 194 -19.03 2.45 2.44
N GLU A 195 -19.59 2.96 3.53
CA GLU A 195 -20.43 4.18 3.52
C GLU A 195 -19.62 5.43 3.27
N ASP A 196 -18.48 5.57 3.95
CA ASP A 196 -17.60 6.72 3.80
C ASP A 196 -17.06 6.79 2.37
N VAL A 197 -16.72 5.65 1.76
CA VAL A 197 -16.42 5.55 0.32
C VAL A 197 -17.64 5.94 -0.53
N THR A 198 -18.83 5.40 -0.25
CA THR A 198 -20.06 5.67 -1.03
C THR A 198 -20.38 7.16 -1.07
N LYS A 199 -20.21 7.84 0.06
CA LYS A 199 -20.53 9.26 0.21
C LYS A 199 -19.36 10.18 -0.11
N HIS A 200 -18.16 9.67 -0.39
CA HIS A 200 -17.05 10.56 -0.67
C HIS A 200 -17.22 11.24 -2.03
N PRO A 201 -17.14 12.58 -2.15
CA PRO A 201 -17.35 13.28 -3.42
C PRO A 201 -16.42 12.83 -4.54
N ALA A 202 -15.15 12.54 -4.22
CA ALA A 202 -14.21 11.96 -5.19
C ALA A 202 -14.73 10.64 -5.80
N MET A 203 -15.33 9.75 -5.01
CA MET A 203 -15.92 8.51 -5.50
C MET A 203 -17.20 8.80 -6.30
N GLY A 204 -18.04 9.71 -5.82
CA GLY A 204 -19.27 10.11 -6.49
C GLY A 204 -19.02 10.67 -7.88
N VAL A 205 -18.01 11.52 -8.04
CA VAL A 205 -17.55 12.04 -9.33
C VAL A 205 -16.92 10.95 -10.19
N PHE A 206 -16.12 10.07 -9.61
CA PHE A 206 -15.39 9.05 -10.38
C PHE A 206 -16.29 7.96 -10.96
N LEU A 207 -17.36 7.57 -10.23
CA LEU A 207 -18.32 6.53 -10.63
C LEU A 207 -19.73 7.05 -10.87
N SER A 208 -19.85 8.36 -11.14
CA SER A 208 -21.10 9.03 -11.54
C SER A 208 -22.32 8.73 -10.66
N SER A 209 -22.11 8.50 -9.35
CA SER A 209 -23.21 8.45 -8.38
C SER A 209 -23.58 9.82 -7.85
N ILE A 210 -22.69 10.81 -8.00
CA ILE A 210 -23.03 12.21 -7.77
C ILE A 210 -23.96 12.68 -8.89
N GLN A 211 -24.98 13.47 -8.54
CA GLN A 211 -25.98 13.98 -9.48
C GLN A 211 -26.78 12.89 -10.23
N ASN A 212 -26.72 11.64 -9.74
CA ASN A 212 -27.49 10.54 -10.29
C ASN A 212 -28.98 10.75 -9.96
N GLN A 213 -29.83 10.77 -10.97
CA GLN A 213 -31.25 11.08 -10.81
C GLN A 213 -32.14 9.85 -10.95
N LYS A 214 -33.29 9.88 -10.29
CA LYS A 214 -34.37 8.90 -10.46
C LYS A 214 -34.80 8.74 -11.91
N ALA A 215 -35.38 7.58 -12.21
CA ALA A 215 -35.87 7.28 -13.55
C ALA A 215 -36.97 8.26 -13.99
N ASP A 216 -36.89 8.70 -15.24
CA ASP A 216 -37.96 9.42 -15.94
C ASP A 216 -38.20 8.75 -17.30
N PRO A 217 -39.25 7.92 -17.42
CA PRO A 217 -39.55 7.21 -18.67
C PRO A 217 -39.92 8.14 -19.84
N ASP A 218 -40.49 9.31 -19.57
CA ASP A 218 -40.94 10.23 -20.61
C ASP A 218 -39.73 10.91 -21.27
N GLU A 219 -38.69 11.20 -20.49
CA GLU A 219 -37.41 11.75 -20.96
C GLU A 219 -36.34 10.68 -21.26
N ASN A 220 -36.69 9.40 -21.14
CA ASN A 220 -35.78 8.25 -21.31
C ASN A 220 -34.53 8.32 -20.42
N ILE A 221 -34.72 8.77 -19.18
CA ILE A 221 -33.70 8.84 -18.13
C ILE A 221 -33.73 7.54 -17.32
N HIS A 222 -32.56 6.97 -17.10
CA HIS A 222 -32.35 5.80 -16.25
C HIS A 222 -31.27 6.13 -15.20
N PRO A 223 -31.40 5.66 -13.95
CA PRO A 223 -30.35 5.81 -12.95
C PRO A 223 -29.02 5.24 -13.44
N ASP A 224 -27.92 5.94 -13.16
CA ASP A 224 -26.57 5.52 -13.51
C ASP A 224 -26.20 4.24 -12.74
N GLU A 225 -25.72 3.24 -13.46
CA GLU A 225 -25.42 1.91 -12.94
C GLU A 225 -23.94 1.71 -12.55
N ASN A 226 -23.05 2.67 -12.79
CA ASN A 226 -21.60 2.51 -12.59
C ASN A 226 -21.29 2.19 -11.14
N TYR A 227 -21.58 3.10 -10.20
CA TYR A 227 -21.36 2.83 -8.77
C TYR A 227 -22.11 1.58 -8.28
N ALA A 228 -23.33 1.35 -8.78
CA ALA A 228 -24.13 0.17 -8.44
C ALA A 228 -23.46 -1.15 -8.85
N ARG A 229 -22.73 -1.17 -9.96
CA ARG A 229 -21.91 -2.33 -10.37
C ARG A 229 -20.68 -2.44 -9.50
N GLU A 230 -19.95 -1.35 -9.30
CA GLU A 230 -18.64 -1.38 -8.64
C GLU A 230 -18.72 -1.72 -7.16
N ILE A 231 -19.72 -1.20 -6.43
CA ILE A 231 -19.92 -1.54 -5.02
C ILE A 231 -20.13 -3.04 -4.81
N ASN A 232 -20.79 -3.69 -5.76
CA ASN A 232 -21.02 -5.13 -5.75
C ASN A 232 -19.80 -5.90 -6.29
N GLN A 233 -19.33 -5.62 -7.51
CA GLN A 233 -18.33 -6.46 -8.19
C GLN A 233 -16.89 -6.23 -7.74
N LEU A 234 -16.49 -4.98 -7.51
CA LEU A 234 -15.09 -4.64 -7.21
C LEU A 234 -14.87 -4.43 -5.73
N PHE A 235 -15.83 -3.81 -5.05
CA PHE A 235 -15.63 -3.38 -3.68
C PHE A 235 -16.00 -4.48 -2.70
N SER A 236 -17.07 -5.26 -2.93
CA SER A 236 -17.62 -6.10 -1.84
C SER A 236 -17.76 -7.59 -2.12
N ILE A 237 -18.47 -8.02 -3.17
CA ILE A 237 -18.93 -9.41 -3.28
C ILE A 237 -18.41 -10.15 -4.52
N GLY A 238 -17.91 -9.45 -5.53
CA GLY A 238 -17.48 -10.07 -6.78
C GLY A 238 -18.63 -10.57 -7.65
N LEU A 239 -18.28 -11.16 -8.80
CA LEU A 239 -19.25 -11.65 -9.79
C LEU A 239 -19.73 -13.08 -9.54
N VAL A 240 -19.06 -13.84 -8.65
CA VAL A 240 -19.37 -15.25 -8.39
C VAL A 240 -19.47 -15.53 -6.90
N GLN A 241 -20.42 -16.37 -6.50
CA GLN A 241 -20.56 -16.78 -5.11
C GLN A 241 -19.34 -17.56 -4.64
N LEU A 242 -18.89 -17.28 -3.41
CA LEU A 242 -17.69 -17.87 -2.83
C LEU A 242 -18.06 -18.78 -1.65
N ASN A 243 -17.30 -19.85 -1.51
CA ASN A 243 -17.16 -20.54 -0.24
C ASN A 243 -16.36 -19.65 0.73
N LEU A 244 -16.43 -19.96 2.03
CA LEU A 244 -15.70 -19.19 3.05
C LEU A 244 -14.18 -19.21 2.85
N ASP A 245 -13.67 -20.23 2.16
CA ASP A 245 -12.27 -20.38 1.80
C ASP A 245 -11.88 -19.64 0.49
N GLY A 246 -12.79 -18.85 -0.07
CA GLY A 246 -12.54 -18.07 -1.28
C GLY A 246 -12.68 -18.83 -2.59
N THR A 247 -12.93 -20.14 -2.56
CA THR A 247 -13.16 -20.91 -3.79
C THR A 247 -14.56 -20.62 -4.36
N PRO A 248 -14.74 -20.62 -5.70
CA PRO A 248 -16.07 -20.45 -6.29
C PRO A 248 -17.04 -21.56 -5.89
N LYS A 249 -18.28 -21.20 -5.56
CA LYS A 249 -19.38 -22.17 -5.47
C LYS A 249 -19.77 -22.63 -6.85
N LEU A 250 -19.89 -23.94 -7.03
CA LEU A 250 -20.21 -24.57 -8.31
C LEU A 250 -21.56 -25.30 -8.25
N VAL A 251 -22.40 -25.10 -9.27
CA VAL A 251 -23.60 -25.89 -9.54
C VAL A 251 -23.47 -26.47 -10.94
N GLY A 252 -23.53 -27.80 -11.06
CA GLY A 252 -23.28 -28.48 -12.35
C GLY A 252 -21.87 -28.22 -12.91
N GLY A 253 -20.90 -27.89 -12.06
CA GLY A 253 -19.52 -27.56 -12.45
C GLY A 253 -19.30 -26.12 -12.91
N GLN A 254 -20.32 -25.26 -12.89
CA GLN A 254 -20.23 -23.85 -13.28
C GLN A 254 -20.30 -22.92 -12.06
N PRO A 255 -19.54 -21.81 -12.03
CA PRO A 255 -19.67 -20.79 -11.00
C PRO A 255 -21.09 -20.22 -10.93
N VAL A 256 -21.56 -20.00 -9.71
CA VAL A 256 -22.87 -19.36 -9.46
C VAL A 256 -22.69 -17.84 -9.44
N PRO A 257 -23.43 -17.06 -10.24
CA PRO A 257 -23.35 -15.60 -10.20
C PRO A 257 -23.86 -15.06 -8.87
N THR A 258 -23.32 -13.92 -8.42
CA THR A 258 -23.75 -13.23 -7.19
C THR A 258 -25.06 -12.47 -7.37
N TYR A 259 -25.28 -11.87 -8.53
CA TYR A 259 -26.46 -11.06 -8.83
C TYR A 259 -26.70 -10.95 -10.35
N GLY A 260 -27.87 -10.40 -10.73
CA GLY A 260 -28.24 -10.14 -12.12
C GLY A 260 -28.47 -8.66 -12.40
N GLN A 261 -28.89 -8.34 -13.63
CA GLN A 261 -29.11 -6.96 -14.07
C GLN A 261 -30.22 -6.24 -13.27
N GLU A 262 -31.25 -6.96 -12.82
CA GLU A 262 -32.32 -6.38 -12.00
C GLU A 262 -31.78 -5.85 -10.67
N THR A 263 -30.85 -6.58 -10.05
CA THR A 263 -30.16 -6.12 -8.84
C THR A 263 -29.35 -4.86 -9.10
N VAL A 264 -28.63 -4.78 -10.23
CA VAL A 264 -27.87 -3.57 -10.59
C VAL A 264 -28.78 -2.35 -10.68
N ARG A 265 -29.95 -2.49 -11.32
CA ARG A 265 -30.94 -1.40 -11.42
C ARG A 265 -31.52 -1.01 -10.07
N GLY A 266 -31.79 -1.98 -9.20
CA GLY A 266 -32.28 -1.70 -7.85
C GLY A 266 -31.26 -0.92 -7.02
N PHE A 267 -29.98 -1.30 -7.06
CA PHE A 267 -28.91 -0.51 -6.44
C PHE A 267 -28.75 0.87 -7.09
N ALA A 268 -28.80 0.97 -8.42
CA ALA A 268 -28.71 2.24 -9.13
C ALA A 268 -29.80 3.22 -8.66
N ALA A 269 -31.02 2.74 -8.47
CA ALA A 269 -32.13 3.52 -7.90
C ALA A 269 -31.86 3.98 -6.46
N VAL A 270 -31.25 3.14 -5.60
CA VAL A 270 -30.84 3.56 -4.23
C VAL A 270 -29.85 4.73 -4.27
N PHE A 271 -28.93 4.72 -5.23
CA PHE A 271 -27.87 5.73 -5.34
C PHE A 271 -28.30 6.99 -6.11
N THR A 272 -29.60 7.20 -6.31
CA THR A 272 -30.13 8.45 -6.88
C THR A 272 -30.33 9.51 -5.80
N GLY A 273 -30.26 10.78 -6.19
CA GLY A 273 -30.48 11.92 -5.30
C GLY A 273 -29.33 12.18 -4.33
N TRP A 274 -28.07 12.02 -4.77
CA TRP A 274 -26.89 12.37 -3.97
C TRP A 274 -26.09 13.47 -4.64
N ASP A 275 -25.65 14.47 -3.88
CA ASP A 275 -24.87 15.60 -4.40
C ASP A 275 -23.84 16.10 -3.37
N PHE A 276 -23.00 17.06 -3.76
CA PHE A 276 -22.04 17.73 -2.89
C PHE A 276 -22.71 18.32 -1.65
N ASN A 277 -22.08 18.16 -0.48
CA ASN A 277 -22.51 18.85 0.73
C ASN A 277 -21.88 20.25 0.82
N SER A 278 -22.71 21.24 0.53
CA SER A 278 -22.34 22.65 0.57
C SER A 278 -22.79 23.26 1.91
N ILE A 279 -21.86 23.47 2.87
CA ILE A 279 -22.16 24.10 4.19
C ILE A 279 -22.76 25.52 4.06
N GLY A 280 -22.80 26.06 2.85
CA GLY A 280 -23.70 27.10 2.38
C GLY A 280 -23.68 27.07 0.85
N CYS A 281 -24.73 27.57 0.22
CA CYS A 281 -24.85 27.60 -1.23
C CYS A 281 -23.63 28.28 -1.87
N SER A 282 -23.03 27.66 -2.89
CA SER A 282 -21.97 28.30 -3.67
C SER A 282 -22.56 29.42 -4.54
N ILE A 283 -21.73 30.29 -5.12
CA ILE A 283 -22.21 31.33 -6.03
C ILE A 283 -21.94 30.85 -7.45
N ASP A 284 -22.97 30.90 -8.30
CA ASP A 284 -22.83 30.69 -9.74
C ASP A 284 -21.86 31.72 -10.34
N TYR A 285 -20.83 31.25 -11.01
CA TYR A 285 -19.81 32.06 -11.65
C TYR A 285 -20.30 32.85 -12.87
N GLN A 286 -21.40 32.44 -13.51
CA GLN A 286 -21.95 33.16 -14.67
C GLN A 286 -22.87 34.31 -14.21
N ASP A 287 -23.71 34.07 -13.20
CA ASP A 287 -24.86 34.93 -12.91
C ASP A 287 -24.89 35.48 -11.47
N GLY A 288 -24.00 35.02 -10.57
CA GLY A 288 -23.93 35.49 -9.18
C GLY A 288 -25.03 34.95 -8.26
N MET A 289 -25.77 33.92 -8.69
CA MET A 289 -26.91 33.33 -7.97
C MET A 289 -26.43 32.25 -6.98
N PRO A 290 -27.06 32.08 -5.80
CA PRO A 290 -26.74 30.97 -4.90
C PRO A 290 -27.12 29.61 -5.53
N LEU A 291 -26.19 28.65 -5.53
CA LEU A 291 -26.34 27.26 -5.94
C LEU A 291 -26.45 26.39 -4.68
N CYS A 292 -27.67 26.00 -4.32
CA CYS A 292 -27.93 25.09 -3.22
C CYS A 292 -28.42 23.75 -3.80
N CYS A 293 -27.89 22.62 -3.29
CA CYS A 293 -28.23 21.29 -3.79
C CYS A 293 -29.71 20.94 -3.57
N ASP A 294 -30.32 21.51 -2.53
CA ASP A 294 -31.72 21.30 -2.15
C ASP A 294 -32.57 22.57 -2.34
N ASN A 295 -32.46 23.24 -3.50
CA ASN A 295 -33.28 24.41 -3.81
C ASN A 295 -34.59 24.02 -4.54
N PRO A 296 -35.74 23.96 -3.84
CA PRO A 296 -37.01 23.55 -4.46
C PRO A 296 -37.55 24.55 -5.49
N ASP A 297 -37.16 25.83 -5.39
CA ASP A 297 -37.59 26.86 -6.33
C ASP A 297 -36.82 26.79 -7.66
N ASN A 298 -35.67 26.11 -7.68
CA ASN A 298 -34.86 25.93 -8.88
C ASN A 298 -34.19 24.54 -8.91
N PRO A 299 -34.95 23.46 -9.20
CA PRO A 299 -34.45 22.09 -9.14
C PRO A 299 -33.33 21.79 -10.14
N TRP A 300 -33.19 22.60 -11.20
CA TRP A 300 -32.08 22.50 -12.16
C TRP A 300 -30.71 22.78 -11.51
N GLN A 301 -30.66 23.48 -10.37
CA GLN A 301 -29.42 23.75 -9.64
C GLN A 301 -28.70 22.46 -9.22
N TYR A 302 -29.42 21.37 -9.02
CA TYR A 302 -28.83 20.05 -8.76
C TYR A 302 -27.70 19.68 -9.73
N PHE A 303 -27.86 19.93 -11.04
CA PHE A 303 -26.83 19.59 -12.03
C PHE A 303 -25.69 20.60 -12.11
N TYR A 304 -25.83 21.75 -11.45
CA TYR A 304 -24.82 22.80 -11.38
C TYR A 304 -24.19 22.93 -9.99
N CYS A 305 -24.68 22.15 -9.03
CA CYS A 305 -24.14 22.10 -7.69
C CYS A 305 -22.75 21.48 -7.70
N GLY A 306 -21.85 22.12 -6.98
CA GLY A 306 -20.47 21.68 -6.97
C GLY A 306 -19.52 22.67 -6.31
N PRO A 307 -18.30 22.20 -6.06
CA PRO A 307 -17.24 22.99 -5.49
C PRO A 307 -16.84 24.09 -6.46
N ALA A 308 -16.62 25.28 -5.91
CA ALA A 308 -16.31 26.45 -6.72
C ALA A 308 -14.87 26.39 -7.28
N ASN A 309 -13.99 25.74 -6.51
CA ASN A 309 -12.57 25.58 -6.77
C ASN A 309 -12.04 24.26 -6.13
N ALA A 310 -10.76 23.96 -6.35
CA ALA A 310 -10.17 22.70 -5.90
C ALA A 310 -10.03 22.58 -4.38
N ASP A 311 -9.92 23.69 -3.65
CA ASP A 311 -9.80 23.76 -2.18
C ASP A 311 -11.15 23.92 -1.46
N ASP A 312 -12.26 23.91 -2.20
CA ASP A 312 -13.60 23.99 -1.63
C ASP A 312 -13.81 22.86 -0.60
N PRO A 313 -14.21 23.18 0.64
CA PRO A 313 -14.52 22.17 1.66
C PRO A 313 -15.57 21.13 1.25
N ALA A 314 -16.40 21.39 0.23
CA ALA A 314 -17.32 20.41 -0.34
C ALA A 314 -16.62 19.12 -0.81
N TRP A 315 -15.35 19.18 -1.26
CA TRP A 315 -14.56 18.00 -1.62
C TRP A 315 -14.21 17.08 -0.46
N GLN A 316 -14.32 17.58 0.77
CA GLN A 316 -13.88 16.90 1.99
C GLN A 316 -15.05 16.41 2.84
N ARG A 317 -16.28 16.74 2.45
CA ARG A 317 -17.50 16.40 3.19
C ARG A 317 -18.23 15.25 2.51
N PRO A 318 -18.85 14.35 3.27
CA PRO A 318 -19.74 13.35 2.69
C PRO A 318 -20.84 14.05 1.88
N MET A 319 -21.13 13.51 0.69
CA MET A 319 -22.28 13.89 -0.13
C MET A 319 -23.56 13.84 0.71
N GLU A 320 -24.50 14.72 0.37
CA GLU A 320 -25.79 14.83 1.04
C GLU A 320 -26.94 14.42 0.11
N PRO A 321 -28.05 13.93 0.67
CA PRO A 321 -29.21 13.56 -0.13
C PRO A 321 -29.98 14.79 -0.61
N VAL A 322 -30.48 14.72 -1.83
CA VAL A 322 -31.44 15.63 -2.44
C VAL A 322 -32.68 14.82 -2.80
N GLU A 323 -33.63 14.76 -1.87
CA GLU A 323 -34.76 13.82 -1.91
C GLU A 323 -35.62 13.98 -3.17
N TYR A 324 -35.71 15.19 -3.73
CA TYR A 324 -36.45 15.42 -4.98
C TYR A 324 -35.96 14.53 -6.15
N TRP A 325 -34.65 14.26 -6.20
CA TRP A 325 -34.00 13.47 -7.25
C TRP A 325 -33.80 12.00 -6.87
N HIS A 326 -34.15 11.62 -5.63
CA HIS A 326 -34.13 10.23 -5.19
C HIS A 326 -35.35 9.46 -5.70
N ASP A 327 -35.16 8.21 -6.10
CA ASP A 327 -36.27 7.31 -6.44
C ASP A 327 -36.90 6.75 -5.17
N ASP A 328 -37.93 7.40 -4.67
CA ASP A 328 -38.76 6.93 -3.56
C ASP A 328 -40.03 6.21 -4.02
N THR A 329 -40.15 5.89 -5.32
CA THR A 329 -41.41 5.42 -5.93
C THR A 329 -41.36 3.97 -6.42
N THR A 330 -40.18 3.41 -6.67
CA THR A 330 -40.02 2.04 -7.16
C THR A 330 -39.42 1.10 -6.13
N ASP A 331 -39.97 -0.13 -6.06
CA ASP A 331 -39.38 -1.21 -5.28
C ASP A 331 -38.03 -1.59 -5.89
N LYS A 332 -37.03 -1.82 -5.04
CA LYS A 332 -35.65 -2.01 -5.45
C LYS A 332 -35.23 -3.44 -5.16
N GLN A 333 -34.94 -4.21 -6.21
CA GLN A 333 -34.31 -5.52 -6.05
C GLN A 333 -32.84 -5.31 -5.65
N LEU A 334 -32.48 -5.73 -4.44
CA LEU A 334 -31.10 -5.77 -3.97
C LEU A 334 -30.57 -7.21 -4.02
N LEU A 335 -29.57 -7.55 -3.21
CA LEU A 335 -29.02 -8.90 -3.14
C LEU A 335 -29.97 -9.83 -2.38
N ASP A 336 -30.23 -11.01 -2.95
CA ASP A 336 -30.95 -12.10 -2.30
C ASP A 336 -29.99 -13.24 -1.95
N TYR A 337 -29.90 -13.56 -0.67
CA TYR A 337 -28.98 -14.58 -0.15
C TYR A 337 -29.52 -15.19 1.15
N PRO A 338 -29.04 -16.39 1.55
CA PRO A 338 -29.49 -17.03 2.78
C PRO A 338 -29.28 -16.13 4.01
N GLY A 339 -30.36 -15.83 4.72
CA GLY A 339 -30.32 -14.96 5.91
C GLY A 339 -30.39 -13.46 5.61
N VAL A 340 -30.69 -13.05 4.37
CA VAL A 340 -30.95 -11.65 4.04
C VAL A 340 -32.09 -11.08 4.90
N ALA A 341 -31.92 -9.86 5.39
CA ALA A 341 -32.91 -9.20 6.25
C ALA A 341 -34.14 -8.72 5.47
N LEU A 342 -33.95 -8.33 4.22
CA LEU A 342 -35.00 -7.90 3.29
C LEU A 342 -35.66 -9.13 2.65
N PRO A 343 -36.97 -9.37 2.79
CA PRO A 343 -37.65 -10.51 2.18
C PRO A 343 -37.42 -10.56 0.65
N GLY A 344 -36.79 -11.65 0.16
CA GLY A 344 -36.43 -11.80 -1.26
C GLY A 344 -35.40 -10.78 -1.77
N GLY A 345 -34.69 -10.09 -0.87
CA GLY A 345 -33.79 -9.00 -1.23
C GLY A 345 -34.51 -7.74 -1.74
N VAL A 346 -35.83 -7.60 -1.54
CA VAL A 346 -36.59 -6.45 -2.02
C VAL A 346 -36.65 -5.35 -0.96
N LEU A 347 -36.18 -4.16 -1.31
CA LEU A 347 -36.38 -2.94 -0.55
C LEU A 347 -37.63 -2.23 -1.09
N LEU A 348 -38.63 -2.05 -0.23
CA LEU A 348 -39.86 -1.34 -0.60
C LEU A 348 -39.59 0.16 -0.72
N HIS A 349 -40.21 0.78 -1.71
CA HIS A 349 -40.17 2.22 -1.93
C HIS A 349 -40.77 3.05 -0.77
N GLY A 350 -40.57 4.36 -0.82
CA GLY A 350 -41.09 5.34 0.14
C GLY A 350 -40.15 5.64 1.32
N GLY A 351 -38.91 5.14 1.29
CA GLY A 351 -37.85 5.56 2.20
C GLY A 351 -37.22 6.88 1.77
N THR A 352 -36.51 7.53 2.69
CA THR A 352 -35.60 8.64 2.33
C THR A 352 -34.32 8.09 1.71
N ALA A 353 -33.63 8.88 0.90
CA ALA A 353 -32.37 8.50 0.28
C ALA A 353 -31.36 7.93 1.29
N GLN A 354 -31.23 8.57 2.45
CA GLN A 354 -30.33 8.11 3.52
C GLN A 354 -30.77 6.78 4.17
N ALA A 355 -32.08 6.56 4.33
CA ALA A 355 -32.59 5.32 4.91
C ALA A 355 -32.40 4.14 3.95
N GLU A 356 -32.68 4.36 2.67
CA GLU A 356 -32.50 3.36 1.63
C GLU A 356 -31.03 3.04 1.38
N LEU A 357 -30.15 4.05 1.38
CA LEU A 357 -28.69 3.83 1.34
C LEU A 357 -28.23 2.94 2.50
N THR A 358 -28.68 3.25 3.73
CA THR A 358 -28.34 2.44 4.90
C THR A 358 -28.75 0.98 4.70
N ALA A 359 -29.98 0.73 4.25
CA ALA A 359 -30.49 -0.61 4.00
C ALA A 359 -29.71 -1.35 2.90
N ALA A 360 -29.32 -0.65 1.84
CA ALA A 360 -28.54 -1.24 0.75
C ALA A 360 -27.11 -1.59 1.17
N LEU A 361 -26.44 -0.71 1.91
CA LEU A 361 -25.11 -0.98 2.44
C LEU A 361 -25.13 -2.12 3.48
N ASP A 362 -26.18 -2.21 4.30
CA ASP A 362 -26.37 -3.33 5.22
C ASP A 362 -26.65 -4.65 4.47
N ASN A 363 -27.39 -4.60 3.37
CA ASN A 363 -27.60 -5.75 2.48
C ASN A 363 -26.27 -6.23 1.86
N VAL A 364 -25.43 -5.31 1.37
CA VAL A 364 -24.09 -5.66 0.86
C VAL A 364 -23.20 -6.22 1.96
N PHE A 365 -23.07 -5.53 3.08
CA PHE A 365 -22.16 -5.89 4.18
C PHE A 365 -22.45 -7.28 4.79
N ASN A 366 -23.73 -7.63 4.89
CA ASN A 366 -24.15 -8.92 5.43
C ASN A 366 -24.10 -10.05 4.40
N HIS A 367 -23.80 -9.77 3.13
CA HIS A 367 -23.66 -10.81 2.12
C HIS A 367 -22.49 -11.76 2.46
N PRO A 368 -22.67 -13.11 2.36
CA PRO A 368 -21.65 -14.08 2.74
C PRO A 368 -20.32 -13.98 1.99
N ASN A 369 -20.32 -13.42 0.77
CA ASN A 369 -19.09 -13.23 0.00
C ASN A 369 -18.15 -12.15 0.54
N VAL A 370 -18.62 -11.16 1.31
CA VAL A 370 -17.78 -9.99 1.65
C VAL A 370 -16.52 -10.42 2.41
N GLY A 371 -16.66 -11.31 3.39
CA GLY A 371 -15.53 -11.84 4.16
C GLY A 371 -14.44 -12.48 3.30
N PRO A 372 -14.74 -13.56 2.54
CA PRO A 372 -13.74 -14.18 1.67
C PRO A 372 -13.24 -13.26 0.55
N PHE A 373 -14.10 -12.42 -0.03
CA PHE A 373 -13.70 -11.50 -1.11
C PHE A 373 -12.66 -10.49 -0.61
N ILE A 374 -12.95 -9.78 0.48
CA ILE A 374 -12.03 -8.80 1.07
C ILE A 374 -10.77 -9.46 1.62
N ALA A 375 -10.89 -10.66 2.20
CA ALA A 375 -9.74 -11.43 2.64
C ALA A 375 -8.77 -11.71 1.47
N ILE A 376 -9.27 -12.19 0.32
CA ILE A 376 -8.42 -12.42 -0.87
C ILE A 376 -7.73 -11.12 -1.29
N ARG A 377 -8.50 -10.03 -1.47
CA ARG A 377 -7.96 -8.75 -1.96
C ARG A 377 -6.85 -8.24 -1.05
N LEU A 378 -7.09 -8.14 0.25
CA LEU A 378 -6.10 -7.62 1.20
C LEU A 378 -4.88 -8.55 1.32
N ILE A 379 -5.04 -9.87 1.29
CA ILE A 379 -3.90 -10.80 1.31
C ILE A 379 -3.04 -10.63 0.05
N GLN A 380 -3.67 -10.48 -1.12
CA GLN A 380 -2.96 -10.22 -2.39
C GLN A 380 -2.16 -8.92 -2.34
N ARG A 381 -2.74 -7.86 -1.77
CA ARG A 381 -2.07 -6.56 -1.64
C ARG A 381 -0.91 -6.59 -0.63
N LEU A 382 -1.05 -7.32 0.47
CA LEU A 382 -0.12 -7.25 1.61
C LEU A 382 0.93 -8.37 1.66
N VAL A 383 0.61 -9.59 1.21
CA VAL A 383 1.40 -10.80 1.53
C VAL A 383 1.76 -11.62 0.29
N THR A 384 0.78 -12.16 -0.43
CA THR A 384 1.03 -13.10 -1.54
C THR A 384 -0.09 -13.10 -2.56
N SER A 385 0.24 -13.23 -3.85
CA SER A 385 -0.75 -13.29 -4.94
C SER A 385 -1.62 -14.55 -4.89
N ASN A 386 -1.11 -15.64 -4.31
CA ASN A 386 -1.74 -16.98 -4.34
C ASN A 386 -1.96 -17.56 -2.94
N PRO A 387 -2.76 -16.91 -2.07
CA PRO A 387 -3.05 -17.45 -0.75
C PRO A 387 -3.85 -18.74 -0.84
N THR A 388 -3.62 -19.65 0.09
CA THR A 388 -4.38 -20.90 0.08
C THR A 388 -5.82 -20.71 0.54
N PRO A 389 -6.74 -21.60 0.14
CA PRO A 389 -8.10 -21.57 0.66
C PRO A 389 -8.15 -21.60 2.19
N ALA A 390 -7.23 -22.33 2.84
CA ALA A 390 -7.17 -22.38 4.29
C ALA A 390 -6.79 -21.03 4.93
N TYR A 391 -5.88 -20.28 4.31
CA TYR A 391 -5.52 -18.93 4.77
C TYR A 391 -6.69 -17.97 4.59
N VAL A 392 -7.31 -17.94 3.41
CA VAL A 392 -8.50 -17.14 3.15
C VAL A 392 -9.62 -17.47 4.14
N GLN A 393 -9.87 -18.75 4.41
CA GLN A 393 -10.90 -19.17 5.35
C GLN A 393 -10.67 -18.65 6.76
N ARG A 394 -9.43 -18.67 7.27
CA ARG A 394 -9.12 -18.15 8.61
C ARG A 394 -9.35 -16.66 8.71
N VAL A 395 -8.91 -15.89 7.70
CA VAL A 395 -9.12 -14.44 7.66
C VAL A 395 -10.60 -14.10 7.47
N ALA A 396 -11.32 -14.81 6.61
CA ALA A 396 -12.74 -14.61 6.38
C ALA A 396 -13.59 -14.93 7.63
N ARG A 397 -13.17 -15.89 8.47
CA ARG A 397 -13.79 -16.12 9.79
C ARG A 397 -13.61 -14.90 10.69
N VAL A 398 -12.41 -14.33 10.75
CA VAL A 398 -12.15 -13.10 11.54
C VAL A 398 -12.93 -11.90 11.00
N PHE A 399 -13.10 -11.79 9.68
CA PHE A 399 -13.99 -10.79 9.11
C PHE A 399 -15.43 -11.01 9.57
N ASN A 400 -15.92 -12.25 9.58
CA ASN A 400 -17.28 -12.55 9.98
C ASN A 400 -17.54 -12.34 11.48
N ASP A 401 -16.51 -12.56 12.30
CA ASP A 401 -16.53 -12.48 13.75
C ASP A 401 -15.08 -12.28 14.25
N ASP A 402 -14.80 -11.13 14.83
CA ASP A 402 -13.45 -10.77 15.30
C ASP A 402 -12.99 -11.54 16.55
N GLY A 403 -13.82 -12.43 17.09
CA GLY A 403 -13.55 -13.21 18.29
C GLY A 403 -13.60 -12.39 19.59
N SER A 404 -14.03 -11.12 19.52
CA SER A 404 -14.36 -10.33 20.70
C SER A 404 -15.67 -10.81 21.32
N ALA A 405 -15.95 -10.41 22.57
CA ALA A 405 -17.22 -10.74 23.22
C ALA A 405 -18.45 -10.15 22.48
N ALA A 406 -18.25 -9.11 21.67
CA ALA A 406 -19.30 -8.49 20.86
C ALA A 406 -19.46 -9.15 19.48
N HIS A 407 -18.58 -10.09 19.11
CA HIS A 407 -18.59 -10.80 17.83
C HIS A 407 -18.70 -9.85 16.63
N VAL A 408 -17.82 -8.85 16.58
CA VAL A 408 -17.96 -7.73 15.63
C VAL A 408 -17.56 -8.20 14.23
N ARG A 409 -18.52 -8.23 13.31
CA ARG A 409 -18.29 -8.42 11.88
C ARG A 409 -17.59 -7.19 11.29
N GLY A 410 -16.65 -7.41 10.36
CA GLY A 410 -16.03 -6.36 9.56
C GLY A 410 -14.94 -5.54 10.29
N ASN A 411 -14.47 -5.98 11.46
CA ASN A 411 -13.39 -5.31 12.19
C ASN A 411 -12.06 -5.39 11.41
N LEU A 412 -11.69 -4.33 10.70
CA LEU A 412 -10.51 -4.33 9.82
C LEU A 412 -9.20 -4.41 10.59
N LYS A 413 -9.15 -3.88 11.82
CA LYS A 413 -7.99 -4.06 12.71
C LYS A 413 -7.73 -5.55 12.99
N ALA A 414 -8.79 -6.31 13.30
CA ALA A 414 -8.68 -7.74 13.54
C ALA A 414 -8.31 -8.51 12.27
N VAL A 415 -8.89 -8.13 11.12
CA VAL A 415 -8.59 -8.73 9.81
C VAL A 415 -7.12 -8.50 9.40
N VAL A 416 -6.61 -7.27 9.48
CA VAL A 416 -5.20 -6.94 9.17
C VAL A 416 -4.26 -7.73 10.06
N LYS A 417 -4.55 -7.81 11.37
CA LYS A 417 -3.78 -8.64 12.29
C LYS A 417 -3.82 -10.12 11.87
N ALA A 418 -4.99 -10.66 11.55
CA ALA A 418 -5.14 -12.05 11.13
C ALA A 418 -4.38 -12.35 9.83
N ILE A 419 -4.36 -11.41 8.89
CA ILE A 419 -3.57 -11.51 7.65
C ILE A 419 -2.09 -11.57 8.00
N LEU A 420 -1.57 -10.55 8.68
CA LEU A 420 -0.13 -10.44 8.91
C LEU A 420 0.40 -11.54 9.83
N LEU A 421 -0.39 -12.01 10.79
CA LEU A 421 0.04 -13.03 11.75
C LEU A 421 -0.29 -14.46 11.33
N ASP A 422 -0.86 -14.68 10.15
CA ASP A 422 -1.17 -16.03 9.71
C ASP A 422 0.10 -16.89 9.53
N PRO A 423 0.06 -18.20 9.89
CA PRO A 423 1.19 -19.10 9.66
C PRO A 423 1.68 -19.13 8.21
N GLU A 424 0.79 -18.99 7.23
CA GLU A 424 1.17 -18.93 5.82
C GLU A 424 1.90 -17.61 5.51
N ALA A 425 1.46 -16.49 6.07
CA ALA A 425 2.18 -15.22 5.95
C ALA A 425 3.56 -15.26 6.60
N ARG A 426 3.74 -16.02 7.69
CA ARG A 426 5.04 -16.13 8.39
C ARG A 426 5.96 -17.21 7.82
N TYR A 427 5.44 -18.30 7.28
CA TYR A 427 6.25 -19.47 6.94
C TYR A 427 6.02 -19.99 5.50
N GLY A 428 5.13 -19.35 4.74
CA GLY A 428 4.75 -19.78 3.39
C GLY A 428 5.91 -19.86 2.41
N GLN A 429 6.90 -18.97 2.52
CA GLN A 429 8.11 -18.97 1.70
C GLN A 429 8.94 -20.25 1.85
N TRP A 430 8.88 -20.90 3.02
CA TRP A 430 9.57 -22.16 3.30
C TRP A 430 8.69 -23.37 2.99
N GLN A 431 7.39 -23.26 3.26
CA GLN A 431 6.44 -24.36 3.05
C GLN A 431 6.03 -24.52 1.58
N LYS A 432 6.04 -23.42 0.82
CA LYS A 432 5.55 -23.32 -0.57
C LYS A 432 6.45 -22.41 -1.41
N PRO A 433 7.77 -22.70 -1.48
CA PRO A 433 8.74 -21.82 -2.12
C PRO A 433 8.45 -21.52 -3.60
N ASP A 434 7.74 -22.40 -4.29
CA ASP A 434 7.42 -22.29 -5.71
C ASP A 434 6.16 -21.46 -6.03
N THR A 435 5.33 -21.14 -5.02
CA THR A 435 4.04 -20.46 -5.24
C THR A 435 3.80 -19.30 -4.29
N PHE A 436 4.53 -19.22 -3.18
CA PHE A 436 4.36 -18.18 -2.19
C PHE A 436 5.13 -16.90 -2.56
N GLY A 437 4.51 -15.77 -2.26
CA GLY A 437 4.99 -14.43 -2.55
C GLY A 437 4.17 -13.71 -3.60
N LYS A 438 4.65 -12.54 -4.02
CA LYS A 438 4.10 -11.71 -5.10
C LYS A 438 5.22 -10.91 -5.76
N LEU A 439 5.00 -10.43 -6.98
CA LEU A 439 5.91 -9.43 -7.55
C LEU A 439 5.76 -8.14 -6.74
N ARG A 440 6.88 -7.49 -6.39
CA ARG A 440 6.88 -6.18 -5.76
C ARG A 440 6.36 -5.15 -6.77
N GLU A 441 5.32 -4.43 -6.37
CA GLU A 441 4.82 -3.27 -7.10
C GLU A 441 5.93 -2.22 -7.30
N PRO A 442 6.01 -1.53 -8.45
CA PRO A 442 7.02 -0.53 -8.72
C PRO A 442 7.18 0.53 -7.62
N LEU A 443 6.08 1.08 -7.09
CA LEU A 443 6.12 2.05 -6.00
C LEU A 443 6.70 1.46 -4.71
N LEU A 444 6.41 0.19 -4.42
CA LEU A 444 6.95 -0.49 -3.23
C LEU A 444 8.45 -0.72 -3.34
N ARG A 445 8.99 -0.90 -4.56
CA ARG A 445 10.45 -0.99 -4.77
C ARG A 445 11.12 0.35 -4.45
N ILE A 446 10.55 1.45 -4.93
CA ILE A 446 11.12 2.79 -4.74
C ILE A 446 11.02 3.23 -3.28
N THR A 447 9.84 3.09 -2.67
CA THR A 447 9.63 3.45 -1.26
C THR A 447 10.48 2.59 -0.33
N GLN A 448 10.68 1.30 -0.63
CA GLN A 448 11.59 0.46 0.14
C GLN A 448 13.03 0.96 0.05
N LEU A 449 13.53 1.33 -1.14
CA LEU A 449 14.86 1.94 -1.29
C LEU A 449 14.98 3.18 -0.41
N TRP A 450 14.03 4.11 -0.54
CA TRP A 450 14.10 5.37 0.19
C TRP A 450 14.06 5.18 1.70
N ARG A 451 13.20 4.28 2.20
CA ARG A 451 13.07 3.96 3.62
C ARG A 451 14.30 3.26 4.17
N ALA A 452 14.74 2.19 3.51
CA ALA A 452 15.86 1.38 3.96
C ALA A 452 17.17 2.18 3.95
N MET A 453 17.29 3.17 3.09
CA MET A 453 18.42 4.10 3.04
C MET A 453 18.18 5.40 3.81
N ALA A 454 17.12 5.51 4.61
CA ALA A 454 16.80 6.71 5.41
C ALA A 454 16.92 8.02 4.61
N SER A 455 16.37 8.02 3.39
CA SER A 455 16.53 9.10 2.42
C SER A 455 15.87 10.39 2.92
N ARG A 456 16.47 11.54 2.58
CA ARG A 456 16.05 12.87 3.05
C ARG A 456 16.29 13.92 1.97
N THR A 457 15.48 14.97 1.94
CA THR A 457 15.77 16.13 1.10
C THR A 457 16.92 16.95 1.69
N PRO A 458 17.63 17.76 0.89
CA PRO A 458 18.53 18.78 1.39
C PRO A 458 17.88 19.67 2.46
N THR A 459 18.73 20.19 3.34
CA THR A 459 18.33 21.16 4.36
C THR A 459 18.95 22.52 4.05
N GLY A 460 18.32 23.58 4.56
CA GLY A 460 18.83 24.95 4.44
C GLY A 460 18.04 25.84 3.48
N ASN A 461 17.15 25.26 2.66
CA ASN A 461 16.15 26.04 1.94
C ASN A 461 14.93 26.30 2.84
N PRO A 462 14.56 27.56 3.16
CA PRO A 462 13.49 27.86 4.10
C PRO A 462 12.08 27.46 3.63
N VAL A 463 11.89 27.23 2.33
CA VAL A 463 10.59 26.91 1.70
C VAL A 463 10.47 25.43 1.36
N TYR A 464 11.58 24.85 0.87
CA TYR A 464 11.58 23.51 0.27
C TYR A 464 12.18 22.41 1.15
N SER A 465 12.85 22.75 2.26
CA SER A 465 13.40 21.75 3.18
C SER A 465 12.29 20.82 3.70
N GLY A 466 12.36 19.54 3.34
CA GLY A 466 11.40 18.51 3.75
C GLY A 466 10.24 18.28 2.77
N ARG A 467 10.29 18.82 1.55
CA ARG A 467 9.24 18.66 0.52
C ARG A 467 9.71 17.76 -0.64
N PRO A 468 9.64 16.42 -0.52
CA PRO A 468 10.24 15.50 -1.49
C PRO A 468 9.50 15.42 -2.83
N ALA A 469 10.17 15.71 -3.95
CA ALA A 469 9.55 15.82 -5.28
C ALA A 469 9.95 14.73 -6.29
N ASN A 470 10.54 13.61 -5.86
CA ASN A 470 11.06 12.57 -6.78
C ASN A 470 9.98 11.79 -7.54
N LEU A 471 8.73 11.85 -7.12
CA LEU A 471 7.63 11.27 -7.88
C LEU A 471 7.16 12.29 -8.91
N ASP A 472 7.77 12.24 -10.09
CA ASP A 472 7.57 13.22 -11.15
C ASP A 472 6.10 13.34 -11.57
N THR A 473 5.67 14.57 -11.83
CA THR A 473 4.36 14.89 -12.42
C THR A 473 4.43 15.05 -13.94
N TRP A 474 5.62 15.25 -14.52
CA TRP A 474 5.82 15.39 -15.96
C TRP A 474 7.23 14.99 -16.47
N PRO A 475 7.35 13.97 -17.35
CA PRO A 475 6.32 12.98 -17.63
C PRO A 475 5.94 12.28 -16.31
N PRO A 476 4.64 12.02 -16.07
CA PRO A 476 4.18 11.53 -14.79
C PRO A 476 4.84 10.18 -14.47
N ILE A 477 5.12 9.93 -13.19
CA ILE A 477 5.86 8.74 -12.76
C ILE A 477 5.22 7.42 -13.26
N VAL A 478 3.90 7.39 -13.46
CA VAL A 478 3.19 6.24 -14.05
C VAL A 478 3.68 5.91 -15.48
N GLU A 479 4.12 6.89 -16.28
CA GLU A 479 4.67 6.63 -17.61
C GLU A 479 6.08 6.04 -17.52
N GLN A 480 6.79 6.31 -16.43
CA GLN A 480 8.14 5.80 -16.19
C GLN A 480 8.11 4.39 -15.59
N ILE A 481 7.27 4.14 -14.58
CA ILE A 481 7.33 2.88 -13.81
C ILE A 481 6.03 2.06 -13.86
N GLY A 482 4.96 2.60 -14.44
CA GLY A 482 3.66 1.92 -14.59
C GLY A 482 2.68 2.11 -13.43
N GLU A 483 3.04 2.88 -12.39
CA GLU A 483 2.24 3.01 -11.17
C GLU A 483 2.49 4.36 -10.46
N ALA A 484 1.43 4.98 -9.93
CA ALA A 484 1.53 6.16 -9.05
C ALA A 484 0.35 6.20 -8.06
N PRO A 485 0.47 6.83 -6.87
CA PRO A 485 -0.63 6.91 -5.92
C PRO A 485 -1.84 7.61 -6.54
N LEU A 486 -3.02 6.97 -6.51
CA LEU A 486 -4.29 7.49 -7.06
C LEU A 486 -4.24 7.90 -8.54
N TYR A 487 -3.40 7.25 -9.36
CA TYR A 487 -3.26 7.49 -10.81
C TYR A 487 -3.66 6.26 -11.63
N SER A 488 -4.68 5.51 -11.20
CA SER A 488 -5.08 4.29 -11.92
C SER A 488 -5.61 4.62 -13.33
N PRO A 489 -5.26 3.87 -14.39
CA PRO A 489 -5.78 4.11 -15.74
C PRO A 489 -7.28 3.77 -15.87
N THR A 490 -7.83 2.92 -14.99
CA THR A 490 -9.24 2.51 -15.04
C THR A 490 -9.81 2.26 -13.65
N VAL A 491 -11.13 2.04 -13.54
CA VAL A 491 -11.78 1.59 -12.30
C VAL A 491 -11.27 0.22 -11.80
N PHE A 492 -10.67 -0.60 -12.68
CA PHE A 492 -10.11 -1.91 -12.34
C PHE A 492 -8.70 -1.86 -11.74
N ASN A 493 -8.26 -0.68 -11.30
CA ASN A 493 -6.88 -0.39 -10.87
C ASN A 493 -5.83 -0.56 -12.00
N PHE A 494 -4.53 -0.50 -11.65
CA PHE A 494 -3.38 -0.76 -12.54
C PHE A 494 -3.36 -2.18 -13.11
N PHE A 495 -3.81 -3.15 -12.33
CA PHE A 495 -3.82 -4.56 -12.71
C PHE A 495 -5.03 -5.29 -12.11
N LYS A 496 -5.46 -6.36 -12.79
CA LYS A 496 -6.56 -7.19 -12.33
C LYS A 496 -6.08 -8.18 -11.29
N PRO A 497 -6.84 -8.39 -10.21
CA PRO A 497 -6.44 -9.28 -9.14
C PRO A 497 -6.50 -10.77 -9.51
N ASP A 498 -7.11 -11.11 -10.65
CA ASP A 498 -7.13 -12.44 -11.25
C ASP A 498 -6.21 -12.55 -12.49
N PHE A 499 -5.42 -11.51 -12.80
CA PHE A 499 -4.48 -11.58 -13.92
C PHE A 499 -3.47 -12.71 -13.68
N ALA A 500 -3.36 -13.59 -14.67
CA ALA A 500 -2.41 -14.70 -14.68
C ALA A 500 -1.51 -14.57 -15.91
N GLN A 501 -0.22 -14.37 -15.68
CA GLN A 501 0.77 -14.24 -16.76
C GLN A 501 0.76 -15.51 -17.63
N PRO A 502 0.71 -15.39 -18.97
CA PRO A 502 0.82 -16.53 -19.87
C PRO A 502 2.10 -17.33 -19.62
N GLY A 503 2.02 -18.66 -19.76
CA GLY A 503 3.13 -19.58 -19.49
C GLY A 503 2.92 -20.37 -18.20
N GLU A 504 3.98 -20.52 -17.41
CA GLU A 504 3.99 -21.41 -16.23
C GLU A 504 2.92 -21.03 -15.19
N VAL A 505 2.80 -19.73 -14.87
CA VAL A 505 1.84 -19.21 -13.88
C VAL A 505 0.42 -19.64 -14.25
N ARG A 506 -0.06 -19.28 -15.45
CA ARG A 506 -1.40 -19.64 -15.92
C ARG A 506 -1.59 -21.16 -16.06
N THR A 507 -0.59 -21.89 -16.54
CA THR A 507 -0.66 -23.35 -16.73
C THR A 507 -0.85 -24.08 -15.39
N ARG A 508 -0.30 -23.52 -14.31
CA ARG A 508 -0.43 -24.04 -12.94
C ARG A 508 -1.69 -23.53 -12.22
N GLY A 509 -2.53 -22.72 -12.88
CA GLY A 509 -3.73 -22.14 -12.29
C GLY A 509 -3.46 -21.09 -11.23
N LEU A 510 -2.28 -20.46 -11.26
CA LEU A 510 -1.89 -19.37 -10.36
C LEU A 510 -2.25 -18.01 -10.97
N VAL A 511 -2.33 -17.00 -10.12
CA VAL A 511 -2.44 -15.58 -10.51
C VAL A 511 -1.14 -14.84 -10.18
N SER A 512 -0.91 -13.75 -10.90
CA SER A 512 0.26 -12.88 -10.78
C SER A 512 -0.12 -11.43 -11.10
N PRO A 513 -1.00 -10.78 -10.32
CA PRO A 513 -1.62 -9.50 -10.68
C PRO A 513 -0.65 -8.44 -11.18
N GLU A 514 0.40 -8.19 -10.40
CA GLU A 514 1.37 -7.12 -10.64
C GLU A 514 2.18 -7.33 -11.93
N PHE A 515 2.25 -8.55 -12.47
CA PHE A 515 2.90 -8.80 -13.76
C PHE A 515 2.17 -8.11 -14.93
N GLN A 516 0.90 -7.72 -14.77
CA GLN A 516 0.16 -7.05 -15.84
C GLN A 516 0.76 -5.70 -16.24
N ILE A 517 1.44 -5.03 -15.31
CA ILE A 517 2.16 -3.75 -15.55
C ILE A 517 3.66 -3.93 -15.73
N LEU A 518 4.16 -5.17 -15.72
CA LEU A 518 5.54 -5.51 -16.05
C LEU A 518 5.63 -5.85 -17.54
N GLY A 519 5.84 -4.84 -18.37
CA GLY A 519 6.04 -4.97 -19.82
C GLY A 519 7.46 -4.58 -20.25
N ASP A 520 7.75 -4.68 -21.54
CA ASP A 520 9.08 -4.37 -22.10
C ASP A 520 9.54 -2.94 -21.73
N THR A 521 8.64 -1.97 -21.80
CA THR A 521 8.90 -0.57 -21.42
C THR A 521 9.26 -0.43 -19.94
N THR A 522 8.40 -0.92 -19.03
CA THR A 522 8.62 -0.76 -17.58
C THR A 522 9.79 -1.61 -17.08
N SER A 523 10.09 -2.73 -17.74
CA SER A 523 11.27 -3.56 -17.44
C SER A 523 12.60 -2.84 -17.75
N THR A 524 12.58 -1.88 -18.68
CA THR A 524 13.75 -1.04 -19.02
C THR A 524 13.76 0.26 -18.23
N ALA A 525 12.59 0.90 -18.08
CA ALA A 525 12.47 2.21 -17.45
C ALA A 525 12.71 2.14 -15.92
N MET A 526 12.29 1.06 -15.25
CA MET A 526 12.51 0.92 -13.81
C MET A 526 14.01 0.85 -13.41
N PRO A 527 14.87 0.06 -14.09
CA PRO A 527 16.32 0.15 -13.91
C PRO A 527 16.90 1.55 -14.15
N ASN A 528 16.41 2.29 -15.15
CA ASN A 528 16.87 3.66 -15.40
C ASN A 528 16.46 4.60 -14.26
N TYR A 529 15.22 4.51 -13.79
CA TYR A 529 14.76 5.30 -12.65
C TYR A 529 15.57 4.98 -11.38
N LEU A 530 15.81 3.70 -11.08
CA LEU A 530 16.67 3.29 -9.97
C LEU A 530 18.11 3.77 -10.13
N PHE A 531 18.64 3.81 -11.36
CA PHE A 531 19.94 4.40 -11.63
C PHE A 531 19.98 5.87 -11.20
N HIS A 532 18.99 6.68 -11.61
CA HIS A 532 18.91 8.08 -11.19
C HIS A 532 18.77 8.20 -9.66
N GLN A 533 17.95 7.38 -9.01
CA GLN A 533 17.82 7.44 -7.55
C GLN A 533 19.14 7.13 -6.82
N VAL A 534 19.92 6.17 -7.30
CA VAL A 534 21.14 5.70 -6.62
C VAL A 534 22.38 6.52 -7.01
N PHE A 535 22.59 6.74 -8.29
CA PHE A 535 23.82 7.38 -8.80
C PHE A 535 23.70 8.91 -8.97
N CYS A 536 22.49 9.47 -9.00
CA CYS A 536 22.29 10.92 -9.10
C CYS A 536 21.76 11.53 -7.79
N ASN A 537 20.75 10.94 -7.16
CA ASN A 537 20.04 11.54 -6.04
C ASN A 537 20.57 11.04 -4.70
N TYR A 538 21.82 11.39 -4.35
CA TYR A 538 22.45 11.04 -3.07
C TYR A 538 23.01 12.27 -2.34
N THR A 539 23.26 12.14 -1.03
CA THR A 539 23.53 13.26 -0.08
C THR A 539 24.73 14.16 -0.42
N ALA A 540 25.59 13.77 -1.37
CA ALA A 540 26.80 14.51 -1.74
C ALA A 540 27.00 14.56 -3.27
N SER A 541 25.91 14.47 -4.03
CA SER A 541 25.98 14.42 -5.50
C SER A 541 26.24 15.78 -6.12
N ASP A 542 27.17 15.82 -7.06
CA ASP A 542 27.35 16.85 -8.08
C ASP A 542 27.22 16.27 -9.51
N ALA A 543 26.87 14.98 -9.60
CA ALA A 543 27.01 14.17 -10.81
C ALA A 543 25.89 14.37 -11.84
N CYS A 544 24.73 14.89 -11.40
CA CYS A 544 23.54 15.06 -12.23
C CYS A 544 22.87 16.41 -11.94
N TRP A 545 22.17 16.96 -12.95
CA TRP A 545 21.57 18.31 -12.90
C TRP A 545 20.58 18.52 -11.75
N ASP A 546 19.94 17.46 -11.24
CA ASP A 546 18.88 17.52 -10.22
C ASP A 546 19.38 17.51 -8.77
N ALA A 547 20.70 17.33 -8.55
CA ALA A 547 21.26 17.20 -7.19
C ALA A 547 21.19 18.52 -6.37
N ASP A 548 21.11 19.66 -7.06
CA ASP A 548 20.98 20.99 -6.46
C ASP A 548 19.53 21.37 -6.13
N ASP A 549 18.53 20.57 -6.55
CA ASP A 549 17.13 20.83 -6.23
C ASP A 549 16.88 20.56 -4.72
N PRO A 550 16.42 21.57 -3.94
CA PRO A 550 16.16 21.41 -2.51
C PRO A 550 15.04 20.42 -2.18
N GLN A 551 14.26 19.98 -3.17
CA GLN A 551 13.18 19.01 -3.06
C GLN A 551 13.58 17.58 -3.43
N THR A 552 14.79 17.35 -3.96
CA THR A 552 15.26 16.01 -4.29
C THR A 552 15.46 15.20 -3.02
N LEU A 553 14.70 14.12 -2.83
CA LEU A 553 14.89 13.11 -1.80
C LEU A 553 16.16 12.31 -2.12
N GLN A 554 17.18 12.46 -1.28
CA GLN A 554 18.51 11.91 -1.49
C GLN A 554 18.74 10.63 -0.68
N VAL A 555 19.26 9.58 -1.34
CA VAL A 555 19.69 8.32 -0.74
C VAL A 555 20.91 8.56 0.17
N ASN A 556 20.85 8.09 1.43
CA ASN A 556 21.94 8.26 2.39
C ASN A 556 22.96 7.12 2.30
N GLU A 557 23.78 7.16 1.26
CA GLU A 557 24.84 6.17 1.02
C GLU A 557 26.00 6.31 1.99
N ALA A 558 26.22 7.52 2.50
CA ALA A 558 27.26 7.84 3.47
C ALA A 558 27.13 7.00 4.76
N ARG A 559 25.92 6.56 5.12
CA ARG A 559 25.69 5.64 6.25
C ARG A 559 26.47 4.33 6.10
N ASP A 560 26.47 3.76 4.90
CA ASP A 560 26.99 2.42 4.65
C ASP A 560 28.35 2.42 3.96
N ALA A 561 28.81 3.56 3.41
CA ALA A 561 30.09 3.70 2.74
C ALA A 561 31.31 3.21 3.57
N PRO A 562 31.42 3.49 4.89
CA PRO A 562 32.53 2.96 5.69
C PRO A 562 32.54 1.42 5.80
N LEU A 563 31.36 0.81 5.85
CA LEU A 563 31.22 -0.65 5.86
C LEU A 563 31.59 -1.23 4.50
N ALA A 564 31.12 -0.61 3.42
CA ALA A 564 31.40 -1.03 2.05
C ALA A 564 32.90 -0.93 1.68
N ALA A 565 33.59 0.10 2.17
CA ALA A 565 35.02 0.28 1.95
C ALA A 565 35.84 -0.82 2.64
N SER A 566 35.50 -1.16 3.88
CA SER A 566 36.26 -2.11 4.71
C SER A 566 35.85 -3.57 4.55
N ASN A 567 34.57 -3.84 4.28
CA ASN A 567 34.02 -5.19 4.17
C ASN A 567 32.79 -5.23 3.22
N PRO A 568 33.02 -5.32 1.90
CA PRO A 568 31.93 -5.43 0.92
C PRO A 568 31.00 -6.62 1.14
N ALA A 569 31.51 -7.74 1.68
CA ALA A 569 30.68 -8.90 1.97
C ALA A 569 29.65 -8.62 3.08
N ALA A 570 30.05 -7.92 4.14
CA ALA A 570 29.15 -7.52 5.22
C ALA A 570 28.11 -6.48 4.77
N LEU A 571 28.43 -5.64 3.79
CA LEU A 571 27.44 -4.77 3.15
C LEU A 571 26.35 -5.60 2.45
N VAL A 572 26.75 -6.59 1.65
CA VAL A 572 25.80 -7.46 0.94
C VAL A 572 24.94 -8.25 1.93
N ASP A 573 25.52 -8.76 3.03
CA ASP A 573 24.76 -9.43 4.09
C ASP A 573 23.75 -8.49 4.77
N ARG A 574 24.11 -7.21 4.97
CA ARG A 574 23.17 -6.19 5.46
C ARG A 574 22.01 -5.97 4.50
N TYR A 575 22.26 -5.88 3.20
CA TYR A 575 21.22 -5.65 2.19
C TYR A 575 20.35 -6.88 1.94
N ASP A 576 20.89 -8.09 2.10
CA ASP A 576 20.07 -9.30 2.13
C ASP A 576 19.02 -9.22 3.24
N VAL A 577 19.42 -8.89 4.47
CA VAL A 577 18.45 -8.73 5.58
C VAL A 577 17.50 -7.57 5.32
N LEU A 578 18.03 -6.38 5.05
CA LEU A 578 17.24 -5.14 5.01
C LEU A 578 16.27 -5.07 3.83
N MET A 579 16.65 -5.63 2.67
CA MET A 579 15.87 -5.52 1.44
C MET A 579 15.14 -6.81 1.06
N MET A 580 15.76 -7.97 1.33
CA MET A 580 15.29 -9.27 0.86
C MET A 580 14.81 -10.19 1.99
N GLY A 581 14.93 -9.76 3.25
CA GLY A 581 14.52 -10.57 4.40
C GLY A 581 15.33 -11.86 4.53
N GLY A 582 16.62 -11.84 4.21
CA GLY A 582 17.53 -12.99 4.37
C GLY A 582 17.37 -14.09 3.31
N GLN A 583 16.83 -13.74 2.15
CA GLN A 583 16.48 -14.68 1.07
C GLN A 583 17.37 -14.57 -0.17
N MET A 584 18.42 -13.73 -0.12
CA MET A 584 19.40 -13.65 -1.20
C MET A 584 20.10 -15.00 -1.37
N SER A 585 20.06 -15.53 -2.59
CA SER A 585 20.71 -16.80 -2.87
C SER A 585 22.23 -16.69 -2.72
N PRO A 586 22.92 -17.80 -2.36
CA PRO A 586 24.38 -17.83 -2.36
C PRO A 586 25.00 -17.45 -3.71
N PHE A 587 24.28 -17.73 -4.82
CA PHE A 587 24.68 -17.33 -6.15
C PHE A 587 24.68 -15.81 -6.32
N MET A 588 23.54 -15.15 -6.06
CA MET A 588 23.41 -13.70 -6.18
C MET A 588 24.39 -12.98 -5.24
N ARG A 589 24.49 -13.45 -3.99
CA ARG A 589 25.46 -12.94 -3.01
C ARG A 589 26.88 -12.98 -3.56
N ASN A 590 27.31 -14.13 -4.10
CA ASN A 590 28.66 -14.28 -4.63
C ASN A 590 28.92 -13.38 -5.86
N VAL A 591 27.92 -13.22 -6.74
CA VAL A 591 28.02 -12.32 -7.90
C VAL A 591 28.25 -10.88 -7.45
N ILE A 592 27.44 -10.38 -6.51
CA ILE A 592 27.57 -9.00 -6.03
C ILE A 592 28.89 -8.80 -5.30
N VAL A 593 29.24 -9.68 -4.35
CA VAL A 593 30.51 -9.55 -3.60
C VAL A 593 31.72 -9.57 -4.53
N THR A 594 31.72 -10.44 -5.54
CA THR A 594 32.80 -10.50 -6.53
C THR A 594 32.90 -9.20 -7.32
N ARG A 595 31.76 -8.62 -7.74
CA ARG A 595 31.72 -7.32 -8.43
C ARG A 595 32.28 -6.19 -7.55
N LEU A 596 31.85 -6.09 -6.30
CA LEU A 596 32.29 -5.03 -5.40
C LEU A 596 33.80 -5.12 -5.07
N LEU A 597 34.34 -6.33 -4.93
CA LEU A 597 35.77 -6.57 -4.69
C LEU A 597 36.64 -6.30 -5.92
N ALA A 598 36.08 -6.37 -7.12
CA ALA A 598 36.78 -6.08 -8.37
C ALA A 598 36.88 -4.57 -8.69
N MET A 599 36.19 -3.71 -7.94
CA MET A 599 36.27 -2.25 -8.10
C MET A 599 37.59 -1.74 -7.51
N ASP A 600 38.38 -1.03 -8.31
CA ASP A 600 39.63 -0.41 -7.89
C ASP A 600 39.34 0.88 -7.11
N ALA A 601 40.04 1.10 -6.00
CA ALA A 601 39.87 2.32 -5.21
C ALA A 601 40.42 3.55 -5.94
N ASP A 602 41.38 3.37 -6.85
CA ASP A 602 41.99 4.47 -7.60
C ASP A 602 41.06 5.08 -8.66
N ASP A 603 39.97 4.38 -9.03
CA ASP A 603 38.98 4.83 -10.02
C ASP A 603 37.89 5.73 -9.42
N TYR A 604 37.82 5.88 -8.09
CA TYR A 604 36.73 6.55 -7.40
C TYR A 604 37.22 7.47 -6.26
N ASP A 605 36.64 8.66 -6.15
CA ASP A 605 36.91 9.56 -5.02
C ASP A 605 36.50 8.96 -3.67
N ASP A 606 35.48 8.11 -3.67
CA ASP A 606 35.01 7.35 -2.51
C ASP A 606 34.57 5.95 -2.94
N ILE A 607 35.49 5.00 -2.80
CA ILE A 607 35.23 3.58 -3.11
C ILE A 607 34.13 2.98 -2.22
N GLY A 608 33.93 3.49 -1.01
CA GLY A 608 32.88 3.03 -0.11
C GLY A 608 31.51 3.37 -0.67
N ARG A 609 31.30 4.63 -1.05
CA ARG A 609 30.07 5.09 -1.71
C ARG A 609 29.83 4.36 -3.03
N ALA A 610 30.84 4.27 -3.90
CA ALA A 610 30.69 3.58 -5.18
C ALA A 610 30.24 2.12 -5.01
N ARG A 611 30.76 1.41 -4.00
CA ARG A 611 30.32 0.05 -3.68
C ARG A 611 28.90 -0.02 -3.11
N VAL A 612 28.47 0.96 -2.33
CA VAL A 612 27.07 1.08 -1.90
C VAL A 612 26.15 1.22 -3.11
N GLN A 613 26.47 2.15 -4.01
CA GLN A 613 25.70 2.40 -5.23
C GLN A 613 25.57 1.15 -6.10
N GLU A 614 26.68 0.48 -6.38
CA GLU A 614 26.70 -0.77 -7.16
C GLU A 614 25.91 -1.88 -6.47
N ALA A 615 26.03 -2.03 -5.15
CA ALA A 615 25.28 -3.04 -4.41
C ALA A 615 23.77 -2.77 -4.44
N LEU A 616 23.33 -1.53 -4.20
CA LEU A 616 21.93 -1.12 -4.30
C LEU A 616 21.38 -1.37 -5.70
N TYR A 617 22.09 -0.92 -6.73
CA TYR A 617 21.64 -1.06 -8.10
C TYR A 617 21.47 -2.52 -8.52
N LEU A 618 22.42 -3.39 -8.16
CA LEU A 618 22.35 -4.83 -8.48
C LEU A 618 21.27 -5.55 -7.67
N VAL A 619 21.10 -5.21 -6.39
CA VAL A 619 20.03 -5.82 -5.56
C VAL A 619 18.67 -5.45 -6.11
N PHE A 620 18.37 -4.15 -6.28
CA PHE A 620 17.03 -3.68 -6.66
C PHE A 620 16.62 -4.07 -8.08
N ASN A 621 17.57 -4.35 -8.97
CA ASN A 621 17.30 -4.83 -10.33
C ASN A 621 17.29 -6.37 -10.46
N SER A 622 17.56 -7.11 -9.39
CA SER A 622 17.59 -8.56 -9.45
C SER A 622 16.19 -9.19 -9.51
N PRO A 623 16.04 -10.33 -10.21
CA PRO A 623 14.79 -11.11 -10.16
C PRO A 623 14.45 -11.60 -8.75
N GLU A 624 15.45 -11.95 -7.93
CA GLU A 624 15.24 -12.42 -6.55
C GLU A 624 14.65 -11.31 -5.67
N TYR A 625 15.15 -10.07 -5.77
CA TYR A 625 14.55 -8.92 -5.10
C TYR A 625 13.20 -8.53 -5.73
N SER A 626 12.92 -8.83 -6.99
CA SER A 626 11.64 -8.45 -7.58
C SER A 626 10.46 -9.22 -6.96
N ILE A 627 10.71 -10.38 -6.34
CA ILE A 627 9.66 -11.21 -5.71
C ILE A 627 9.64 -11.03 -4.20
N GLN A 628 8.57 -10.45 -3.67
CA GLN A 628 8.31 -10.34 -2.24
C GLN A 628 7.80 -11.67 -1.70
N LYS A 629 8.48 -12.20 -0.69
CA LYS A 629 8.15 -13.43 0.01
C LYS A 629 8.09 -13.13 1.49
#